data_AF-A0A0F8VPX2-F1
#
_entry.id   AF-A0A0F8VPX2-F1
#
_cell.length_a   1.000
_cell.length_b   1.000
_cell.length_c   1.000
_cell.angle_alpha   90.00
_cell.angle_beta   90.00
_cell.angle_gamma   90.00
#
_symmetry.space_group_name_H-M   'P 1'
#
loop_
_entity.id
_entity.type
_entity.pdbx_description
1 polymer ?
#
loop_
_entity_poly.entity_id
_entity_poly.type
_entity_poly.pdbx_seq_one_letter_code
_entity_poly.pdbx_strand_id
1 'polypeptide(L)'
;MGNAWYDDLPKEQEKLYDESVRRIKSAVEKSMSFEQAASLVDVEDEHLKAAIVNDALKVLIAEMHFAHKKTVEEVARALKLSPERITQARAEMLGEVEQSAIDAYKADHGQEGPKGNA
;
A
#
# COMPACT_ATOMS: atom_id res chain seq x y z
N MET A 1 -12.07 1.56 -13.73
CA MET A 1 -11.63 1.48 -12.33
C MET A 1 -10.94 0.15 -12.18
N GLY A 2 -9.64 0.11 -11.91
CA GLY A 2 -9.11 -1.04 -11.19
C GLY A 2 -9.54 -0.85 -9.76
N ASN A 3 -10.64 -1.49 -9.35
CA ASN A 3 -11.03 -1.48 -7.94
C ASN A 3 -9.83 -1.98 -7.15
N ALA A 4 -9.49 -1.30 -6.05
CA ALA A 4 -8.54 -1.88 -5.12
C ALA A 4 -9.10 -3.24 -4.70
N TRP A 5 -8.24 -4.23 -4.50
CA TRP A 5 -8.69 -5.60 -4.18
C TRP A 5 -9.58 -5.66 -2.93
N TYR A 6 -9.55 -4.59 -2.11
CA TYR A 6 -10.37 -4.41 -0.92
C TYR A 6 -11.72 -3.69 -1.13
N ASP A 7 -11.98 -3.04 -2.27
CA ASP A 7 -13.20 -2.23 -2.50
C ASP A 7 -14.49 -3.07 -2.57
N ASP A 8 -14.37 -4.35 -2.94
CA ASP A 8 -15.48 -5.29 -3.08
C ASP A 8 -15.49 -6.39 -2.01
N LEU A 9 -14.73 -6.21 -0.92
CA LEU A 9 -14.66 -7.21 0.15
C LEU A 9 -16.02 -7.34 0.86
N PRO A 10 -16.42 -8.56 1.26
CA PRO A 10 -17.46 -8.74 2.24
C PRO A 10 -17.15 -7.93 3.51
N LYS A 11 -18.16 -7.35 4.16
CA LYS A 11 -17.99 -6.49 5.35
C LYS A 11 -17.12 -7.11 6.46
N GLU A 12 -17.15 -8.44 6.61
CA GLU A 12 -16.31 -9.15 7.58
C GLU A 12 -14.83 -9.11 7.20
N GLN A 13 -14.52 -9.23 5.91
CA GLN A 13 -13.15 -9.14 5.38
C GLN A 13 -12.64 -7.70 5.34
N GLU A 14 -13.51 -6.72 5.08
CA GLU A 14 -13.19 -5.29 5.21
C GLU A 14 -12.80 -4.94 6.65
N LYS A 15 -13.58 -5.39 7.64
CA LYS A 15 -13.27 -5.20 9.06
C LYS A 15 -11.95 -5.87 9.45
N LEU A 16 -11.72 -7.09 8.97
CA LEU A 16 -10.49 -7.83 9.19
C LEU A 16 -9.26 -7.11 8.59
N TYR A 17 -9.40 -6.56 7.38
CA TYR A 17 -8.38 -5.74 6.73
C TYR A 17 -8.02 -4.53 7.61
N ASP A 18 -9.02 -3.74 8.00
CA ASP A 18 -8.84 -2.53 8.79
C ASP A 18 -8.17 -2.81 10.14
N GLU A 19 -8.62 -3.86 10.84
CA GLU A 19 -8.05 -4.29 12.10
C GLU A 19 -6.60 -4.76 11.95
N SER A 20 -6.31 -5.51 10.88
CA SER A 20 -4.97 -6.02 10.61
C SER A 20 -3.97 -4.91 10.30
N VAL A 21 -4.34 -3.96 9.44
CA VAL A 21 -3.50 -2.79 9.13
C VAL A 21 -3.25 -1.97 10.39
N ARG A 22 -4.29 -1.67 11.18
CA ARG A 22 -4.14 -0.94 12.45
C ARG A 22 -3.24 -1.67 13.45
N ARG A 23 -3.35 -3.00 13.52
CA ARG A 23 -2.53 -3.84 14.39
C ARG A 23 -1.06 -3.80 14.00
N ILE A 24 -0.75 -3.93 12.71
CA ILE A 24 0.62 -3.82 12.20
C ILE A 24 1.20 -2.44 12.54
N LYS A 25 0.48 -1.36 12.24
CA LYS A 25 0.92 0.01 12.54
C LYS A 25 1.24 0.19 14.02
N SER A 26 0.31 -0.21 14.89
CA SER A 26 0.46 -0.10 16.34
C SER A 26 1.65 -0.91 16.86
N ALA A 27 1.96 -2.06 16.27
CA ALA A 27 3.11 -2.89 16.63
C ALA A 27 4.44 -2.24 16.21
N VAL A 28 4.49 -1.67 15.00
CA VAL A 28 5.64 -0.90 14.51
C VAL A 28 5.92 0.33 15.38
N GLU A 29 4.86 1.08 15.77
CA GLU A 29 5.00 2.20 16.72
C GLU A 29 5.59 1.77 18.06
N LYS A 30 5.31 0.54 18.49
CA LYS A 30 5.92 -0.11 19.67
C LYS A 30 7.29 -0.72 19.39
N SER A 31 7.97 -0.28 18.33
CA SER A 31 9.33 -0.68 17.95
C SER A 31 9.50 -2.15 17.52
N MET A 32 8.42 -2.86 17.19
CA MET A 32 8.52 -4.17 16.52
C MET A 32 9.04 -4.00 15.09
N SER A 33 9.74 -5.00 14.55
CA SER A 33 10.02 -4.99 13.11
C SER A 33 8.71 -5.15 12.33
N PHE A 34 8.71 -4.71 11.08
CA PHE A 34 7.58 -4.92 10.19
C PHE A 34 7.23 -6.42 10.08
N GLU A 35 8.22 -7.29 9.93
CA GLU A 35 8.01 -8.75 9.87
C GLU A 35 7.38 -9.32 11.14
N GLN A 36 7.81 -8.86 12.32
CA GLN A 36 7.20 -9.25 13.60
C GLN A 36 5.78 -8.71 13.75
N ALA A 37 5.49 -7.53 13.21
CA ALA A 37 4.16 -6.96 13.22
C ALA A 37 3.22 -7.70 12.26
N ALA A 38 3.70 -8.05 11.06
CA ALA A 38 2.97 -8.81 10.05
C ALA A 38 2.63 -10.22 10.54
N SER A 39 3.49 -10.86 11.33
CA SER A 39 3.19 -12.19 11.88
C SER A 39 2.07 -12.20 12.92
N LEU A 40 1.63 -11.03 13.41
CA LEU A 40 0.46 -10.91 14.31
C LEU A 40 -0.89 -10.95 13.57
N VAL A 41 -0.87 -10.90 12.23
CA VAL A 41 -2.07 -11.00 11.40
C VAL A 41 -2.48 -12.46 11.31
N ASP A 42 -3.61 -12.76 11.95
CA ASP A 42 -4.21 -14.09 12.02
C ASP A 42 -5.34 -14.18 10.98
N VAL A 43 -4.95 -14.53 9.75
CA VAL A 43 -5.83 -14.66 8.59
C VAL A 43 -5.52 -15.99 7.93
N GLU A 44 -6.52 -16.86 7.81
CA GLU A 44 -6.36 -18.21 7.26
C GLU A 44 -6.08 -18.22 5.76
N ASP A 45 -6.68 -17.29 5.02
CA ASP A 45 -6.43 -17.13 3.59
C ASP A 45 -5.08 -16.42 3.38
N GLU A 46 -4.07 -17.19 2.95
CA GLU A 46 -2.72 -16.69 2.72
C GLU A 46 -2.64 -15.63 1.61
N HIS A 47 -3.52 -15.66 0.62
CA HIS A 47 -3.58 -14.61 -0.41
C HIS A 47 -4.11 -13.31 0.18
N LEU A 48 -5.19 -13.38 0.96
CA LEU A 48 -5.75 -12.24 1.67
C LEU A 48 -4.73 -11.66 2.66
N LYS A 49 -4.07 -12.53 3.43
CA LYS A 49 -3.02 -12.14 4.38
C LYS A 49 -1.86 -11.42 3.68
N ALA A 50 -1.36 -11.97 2.57
CA ALA A 50 -0.28 -11.36 1.81
C ALA A 50 -0.69 -9.98 1.26
N ALA A 51 -1.94 -9.83 0.80
CA ALA A 51 -2.47 -8.56 0.31
C ALA A 51 -2.57 -7.52 1.44
N ILE A 52 -3.11 -7.90 2.61
CA ILE A 52 -3.17 -7.05 3.81
C ILE A 52 -1.78 -6.60 4.24
N VAL A 53 -0.82 -7.52 4.33
CA VAL A 53 0.55 -7.22 4.77
C VAL A 53 1.23 -6.27 3.77
N ASN A 54 1.06 -6.50 2.46
CA ASN A 54 1.63 -5.62 1.44
C ASN A 54 1.05 -4.20 1.54
N ASP A 55 -0.27 -4.07 1.67
CA ASP A 55 -0.90 -2.76 1.81
C ASP A 55 -0.52 -2.07 3.12
N ALA A 56 -0.38 -2.81 4.22
CA ALA A 56 0.11 -2.25 5.48
C ALA A 56 1.53 -1.67 5.33
N LEU A 57 2.41 -2.32 4.56
CA LEU A 57 3.73 -1.77 4.25
C LEU A 57 3.62 -0.46 3.45
N LYS A 58 2.76 -0.43 2.43
CA LYS A 58 2.54 0.77 1.60
C LYS A 58 1.97 1.92 2.43
N VAL A 59 1.03 1.66 3.33
CA VAL A 59 0.47 2.66 4.26
C VAL A 59 1.57 3.24 5.17
N LEU A 60 2.41 2.38 5.76
CA LEU A 60 3.53 2.84 6.59
C LEU A 60 4.51 3.70 5.79
N ILE A 61 4.81 3.33 4.54
CA ILE A 61 5.66 4.13 3.65
C ILE A 61 4.98 5.46 3.29
N ALA A 62 3.68 5.46 2.98
CA ALA A 62 2.87 6.65 2.72
C ALA A 62 2.98 7.66 3.87
N GLU A 63 2.77 7.19 5.10
CA GLU A 63 2.84 8.03 6.29
C GLU A 63 4.26 8.51 6.57
N MET A 64 5.24 7.61 6.60
CA MET A 64 6.60 7.97 7.00
C MET A 64 7.37 8.76 5.93
N HIS A 65 7.36 8.28 4.68
CA HIS A 65 8.14 8.88 3.61
C HIS A 65 7.42 10.08 2.99
N PHE A 66 6.15 9.92 2.61
CA PHE A 66 5.46 10.96 1.85
C PHE A 66 4.83 12.04 2.74
N ALA A 67 4.18 11.67 3.85
CA ALA A 67 3.59 12.63 4.77
C ALA A 67 4.63 13.25 5.72
N HIS A 68 5.46 12.43 6.36
CA HIS A 68 6.47 12.90 7.34
C HIS A 68 7.86 13.17 6.76
N LYS A 69 8.04 13.06 5.44
CA LYS A 69 9.27 13.42 4.71
C LYS A 69 10.54 12.68 5.19
N LYS A 70 10.40 11.49 5.79
CA LYS A 70 11.55 10.66 6.16
C LYS A 70 12.28 10.13 4.92
N THR A 71 13.59 9.96 4.98
CA THR A 71 14.35 9.32 3.89
C THR A 71 14.08 7.82 3.80
N VAL A 72 14.43 7.19 2.68
CA VAL A 72 14.29 5.73 2.51
C VAL A 72 15.04 4.98 3.61
N GLU A 73 16.23 5.45 3.99
CA GLU A 73 17.06 4.85 5.02
C GLU A 73 16.43 5.00 6.41
N GLU A 74 15.79 6.14 6.69
CA GLU A 74 15.05 6.35 7.94
C GLU A 74 13.84 5.42 8.05
N VAL A 75 13.09 5.25 6.95
CA VAL A 75 11.96 4.31 6.91
C VAL A 75 12.45 2.87 7.05
N ALA A 76 13.50 2.49 6.32
CA ALA A 76 14.09 1.16 6.41
C ALA A 76 14.54 0.83 7.84
N ARG A 77 15.21 1.77 8.52
CA ARG A 77 15.59 1.62 9.94
C ARG A 77 14.38 1.48 10.86
N ALA A 78 13.35 2.31 10.68
CA ALA A 78 12.15 2.28 11.50
C ALA A 78 11.39 0.95 11.36
N LEU A 79 11.30 0.42 10.14
CA LEU A 79 10.61 -0.84 9.84
C LEU A 79 11.50 -2.08 10.02
N LYS A 80 12.80 -1.88 10.26
CA LYS A 80 13.83 -2.94 10.30
C LYS A 80 13.83 -3.79 9.02
N LEU A 81 13.70 -3.13 7.87
CA LEU A 81 13.74 -3.71 6.53
C LEU A 81 14.95 -3.18 5.76
N SER A 82 15.26 -3.79 4.62
CA SER A 82 16.33 -3.27 3.76
C SER A 82 15.87 -2.03 2.97
N PRO A 83 16.77 -1.06 2.69
CA PRO A 83 16.45 0.08 1.84
C PRO A 83 15.93 -0.30 0.45
N GLU A 84 16.40 -1.42 -0.11
CA GLU A 84 15.97 -1.96 -1.40
C GLU A 84 14.50 -2.36 -1.35
N ARG A 85 14.06 -3.03 -0.28
CA ARG A 85 12.65 -3.42 -0.13
C ARG A 85 11.74 -2.19 -0.03
N ILE A 86 12.16 -1.16 0.69
CA ILE A 86 11.42 0.12 0.79
C ILE A 86 11.37 0.82 -0.58
N THR A 87 12.49 0.84 -1.30
CA THR A 87 12.59 1.44 -2.63
C THR A 87 11.67 0.73 -3.62
N GLN A 88 11.65 -0.60 -3.60
CA GLN A 88 10.79 -1.41 -4.44
C GLN A 88 9.31 -1.14 -4.13
N ALA A 89 8.89 -1.22 -2.87
CA ALA A 89 7.51 -0.98 -2.48
C ALA A 89 7.06 0.45 -2.86
N ARG A 90 7.93 1.45 -2.69
CA ARG A 90 7.68 2.83 -3.13
C ARG A 90 7.50 2.92 -4.65
N ALA A 91 8.31 2.21 -5.43
CA ALA A 91 8.19 2.21 -6.89
C ALA A 91 6.86 1.57 -7.34
N GLU A 92 6.48 0.45 -6.72
CA GLU A 92 5.17 -0.20 -6.94
C GLU A 92 4.01 0.76 -6.65
N MET A 93 4.04 1.47 -5.52
CA MET A 93 3.03 2.49 -5.17
C MET A 93 2.91 3.59 -6.23
N LEU A 94 4.04 4.11 -6.73
CA LEU A 94 4.03 5.18 -7.73
C LEU A 94 3.48 4.68 -9.07
N GLY A 95 3.81 3.44 -9.46
CA GLY A 95 3.24 2.82 -10.66
C GLY A 95 1.73 2.61 -10.55
N GLU A 96 1.23 2.21 -9.38
CA GLU A 96 -0.21 2.07 -9.13
C GLU A 96 -0.95 3.41 -9.24
N VAL A 97 -0.37 4.49 -8.70
CA VAL A 97 -0.93 5.85 -8.82
C VAL A 97 -0.91 6.34 -10.26
N GLU A 98 0.19 6.12 -10.99
CA GLU A 98 0.29 6.46 -12.42
C GLU A 98 -0.79 5.76 -13.24
N GLN A 99 -0.93 4.45 -13.07
CA GLN A 99 -1.94 3.67 -13.78
C GLN A 99 -3.36 4.13 -13.44
N SER A 100 -3.62 4.40 -12.15
CA SER A 100 -4.93 4.90 -11.69
C SER A 100 -5.27 6.26 -12.30
N ALA A 101 -4.28 7.15 -12.42
CA ALA A 101 -4.47 8.46 -13.05
C ALA A 101 -4.77 8.35 -14.55
N ILE A 102 -4.06 7.46 -15.26
CA ILE A 102 -4.31 7.16 -16.68
C ILE A 102 -5.73 6.63 -16.88
N ASP A 103 -6.15 5.69 -16.04
CA ASP A 103 -7.46 5.06 -16.16
C ASP A 103 -8.60 6.04 -15.83
N ALA A 104 -8.42 6.89 -14.82
CA ALA A 104 -9.37 7.95 -14.50
C ALA A 104 -9.52 8.95 -15.66
N TYR A 105 -8.40 9.38 -16.26
CA TYR A 105 -8.43 10.28 -17.42
C TYR A 105 -9.19 9.66 -18.60
N LYS A 106 -8.92 8.40 -18.95
CA LYS A 106 -9.62 7.68 -20.03
C LYS A 106 -11.12 7.51 -19.76
N ALA A 107 -11.50 7.26 -18.50
CA ALA A 107 -12.89 7.10 -18.11
C ALA A 107 -13.68 8.42 -18.24
N ASP A 108 -13.05 9.54 -17.91
CA ASP A 108 -13.68 10.87 -17.95
C ASP A 108 -13.75 11.46 -19.38
N HIS A 109 -12.75 11.17 -20.23
CA HIS A 109 -12.63 11.78 -21.56
C HIS A 109 -13.01 10.86 -22.73
N GLY A 110 -13.37 9.59 -22.47
CA GLY A 110 -13.58 8.59 -23.52
C GLY A 110 -12.32 8.34 -24.36
N GLN A 111 -12.37 7.41 -25.31
CA GLN A 111 -11.29 7.19 -26.27
C GLN A 111 -11.18 8.33 -27.32
N GLU A 112 -11.25 9.60 -26.94
CA GLU A 112 -10.79 10.69 -27.80
C GLU A 112 -9.36 11.03 -27.39
N GLY A 113 -8.40 10.38 -28.06
CA GLY A 113 -7.00 10.78 -28.00
C GLY A 113 -6.82 12.26 -28.41
N PRO A 114 -5.70 12.89 -28.05
CA PRO A 114 -5.48 14.30 -28.34
C PRO A 114 -5.60 14.52 -29.85
N LYS A 115 -6.59 15.31 -30.27
CA LYS A 115 -6.63 15.88 -31.62
C LYS A 115 -5.46 16.85 -31.70
N GLY A 116 -4.30 16.33 -32.09
CA GLY A 116 -3.16 17.15 -32.48
C GLY A 116 -3.63 18.07 -33.61
N ASN A 117 -3.57 19.37 -33.37
CA ASN A 117 -3.73 20.35 -34.43
C ASN A 117 -2.53 20.19 -35.37
N ALA A 118 -2.77 19.50 -36.50
CA ALA A 118 -1.91 19.50 -37.66
C ALA A 118 -2.17 20.75 -38.52
#